data_AF-A0A351YDJ0-F1
#
_entry.id   AF-A0A351YDJ0-F1
#
_cell.length_a   1.000
_cell.length_b   1.000
_cell.length_c   1.000
_cell.angle_alpha   90.00
_cell.angle_beta   90.00
_cell.angle_gamma   90.00
#
_symmetry.space_group_name_H-M   'P 1'
#
loop_
_entity.id
_entity.type
_entity.pdbx_description
1 polymer ?
#
loop_
_entity_poly.entity_id
_entity_poly.type
_entity_poly.pdbx_seq_one_letter_code
_entity_poly.pdbx_strand_id
1 'polypeptide(L)'
;MALSFVACSDSDSTTKSVAGTVGDITLDRQTIGTYQPFTAQCAVASGSNLYDEKFYWEKGGTEDLSSLRDQYETKDGISSYYMQGMKAGKHTLVCKMAAVGNDGQQYTAEKTLTVEIVPTDIRNNFWGETQEETRRNLTYYTTMQQEADGGFTFEEKDAYGDLNYSTELQDGISVSPWRLVSLEYDEAGKLERVVYICIPSEVRADAIVSRLGLRKQLLERYEGFTSFACDCIVGDGVVLTDEEQAMVDQFKGGSLTTDSGTALDKAVAEQRVKLELTAENNVSRLRITVTGMGTGSDAQTQMVFSRK
;
A
#
# COMPACT_ATOMS: atom_id res chain seq x y z
N MET A 1 -18.59 -81.70 -38.56
CA MET A 1 -18.05 -80.34 -38.75
C MET A 1 -18.76 -79.43 -37.77
N ALA A 2 -18.05 -78.96 -36.74
CA ALA A 2 -18.57 -77.97 -35.80
C ALA A 2 -17.90 -76.63 -36.13
N LEU A 3 -18.69 -75.60 -36.42
CA LEU A 3 -18.19 -74.23 -36.50
C LEU A 3 -17.82 -73.78 -35.09
N SER A 4 -16.51 -73.64 -34.86
CA SER A 4 -15.98 -72.98 -33.66
C SER A 4 -16.07 -71.47 -33.86
N PHE A 5 -16.98 -70.81 -33.13
CA PHE A 5 -16.93 -69.36 -32.97
C PHE A 5 -15.86 -69.05 -31.93
N VAL A 6 -14.68 -68.63 -32.41
CA VAL A 6 -13.64 -68.04 -31.57
C VAL A 6 -14.12 -66.63 -31.23
N ALA A 7 -14.37 -66.36 -29.94
CA ALA A 7 -14.57 -65.01 -29.47
C ALA A 7 -13.26 -64.25 -29.68
N CYS A 8 -13.28 -63.18 -30.50
CA CYS A 8 -12.23 -62.18 -30.48
C CYS A 8 -12.16 -61.64 -29.05
N SER A 9 -11.06 -61.91 -28.34
CA SER A 9 -10.74 -61.11 -27.18
C SER A 9 -10.38 -59.72 -27.70
N ASP A 10 -11.30 -58.78 -27.58
CA ASP A 10 -11.02 -57.36 -27.76
C ASP A 10 -10.07 -56.93 -26.63
N SER A 11 -8.77 -57.20 -26.80
CA SER A 11 -7.77 -56.41 -26.12
C SER A 11 -7.85 -55.03 -26.76
N ASP A 12 -8.67 -54.16 -26.16
CA ASP A 12 -8.78 -52.75 -26.51
C ASP A 12 -7.38 -52.13 -26.46
N SER A 13 -6.73 -52.06 -27.62
CA SER A 13 -5.39 -51.50 -27.81
C SER A 13 -5.43 -49.99 -27.97
N THR A 14 -6.58 -49.36 -27.71
CA THR A 14 -6.71 -47.91 -27.76
C THR A 14 -5.91 -47.35 -26.60
N THR A 15 -4.81 -46.67 -26.91
CA THR A 15 -4.03 -45.92 -25.92
C THR A 15 -5.00 -44.99 -25.19
N LYS A 16 -5.12 -45.13 -23.87
CA LYS A 16 -6.00 -44.26 -23.08
C LYS A 16 -5.36 -42.88 -22.93
N SER A 17 -6.18 -41.85 -22.98
CA SER A 17 -5.74 -40.50 -22.64
C SER A 17 -5.51 -40.38 -21.13
N VAL A 18 -4.46 -39.65 -20.75
CA VAL A 18 -4.14 -39.35 -19.35
C VAL A 18 -4.11 -37.84 -19.21
N ALA A 19 -4.93 -37.32 -18.30
CA ALA A 19 -4.99 -35.89 -18.01
C ALA A 19 -3.69 -35.36 -17.40
N GLY A 20 -3.38 -34.09 -17.67
CA GLY A 20 -2.37 -33.36 -16.91
C GLY A 20 -2.78 -33.17 -15.44
N THR A 21 -1.85 -32.61 -14.66
CA THR A 21 -2.07 -32.35 -13.23
C THR A 21 -1.80 -30.90 -12.90
N VAL A 22 -2.47 -30.41 -11.85
CA VAL A 22 -2.27 -29.08 -11.27
C VAL A 22 -1.93 -29.24 -9.79
N GLY A 23 -0.78 -28.71 -9.41
CA GLY A 23 -0.27 -28.65 -8.04
C GLY A 23 -0.80 -27.45 -7.26
N ASP A 24 -0.51 -27.40 -5.97
CA ASP A 24 -0.97 -26.33 -5.10
C ASP A 24 -0.44 -24.95 -5.54
N ILE A 25 -1.24 -23.92 -5.27
CA ILE A 25 -0.87 -22.54 -5.60
C ILE A 25 0.03 -21.99 -4.49
N THR A 26 1.13 -21.37 -4.90
CA THR A 26 2.06 -20.64 -4.03
C THR A 26 2.12 -19.17 -4.44
N LEU A 27 2.46 -18.30 -3.51
CA LEU A 27 2.61 -16.86 -3.73
C LEU A 27 4.07 -16.47 -3.48
N ASP A 28 4.57 -15.48 -4.21
CA ASP A 28 5.92 -14.93 -4.02
C ASP A 28 6.06 -14.02 -2.78
N ARG A 29 4.96 -13.77 -2.06
CA ARG A 29 4.92 -13.01 -0.81
C ARG A 29 3.82 -13.51 0.13
N GLN A 30 4.04 -13.32 1.44
CA GLN A 30 3.11 -13.74 2.49
C GLN A 30 2.01 -12.71 2.78
N THR A 31 2.35 -11.42 2.70
CA THR A 31 1.43 -10.30 2.90
C THR A 31 1.36 -9.50 1.61
N ILE A 32 0.15 -9.18 1.16
CA ILE A 32 -0.08 -8.41 -0.06
C ILE A 32 -0.96 -7.21 0.29
N GLY A 33 -0.42 -6.02 0.12
CA GLY A 33 -1.20 -4.79 0.21
C GLY A 33 -2.11 -4.59 -0.99
N THR A 34 -3.23 -3.88 -0.81
CA THR A 34 -4.02 -3.29 -1.90
C THR A 34 -3.11 -2.70 -2.97
N TYR A 35 -3.39 -3.05 -4.23
CA TYR A 35 -2.69 -2.60 -5.43
C TYR A 35 -1.22 -3.05 -5.59
N GLN A 36 -0.63 -3.73 -4.59
CA GLN A 36 0.73 -4.26 -4.75
C GLN A 36 0.75 -5.43 -5.75
N PRO A 37 1.77 -5.51 -6.62
CA PRO A 37 1.91 -6.60 -7.57
C PRO A 37 2.47 -7.87 -6.91
N PHE A 38 1.91 -9.03 -7.23
CA PHE A 38 2.38 -10.32 -6.70
C PHE A 38 2.23 -11.42 -7.75
N THR A 39 2.99 -12.50 -7.58
CA THR A 39 3.00 -13.63 -8.51
C THR A 39 2.43 -14.86 -7.80
N ALA A 40 1.43 -15.49 -8.41
CA ALA A 40 1.00 -16.83 -8.04
C ALA A 40 1.61 -17.87 -8.98
N GLN A 41 1.94 -19.04 -8.44
CA GLN A 41 2.49 -20.15 -9.22
C GLN A 41 1.85 -21.47 -8.82
N CYS A 42 1.58 -22.33 -9.79
CA CYS A 42 1.20 -23.72 -9.59
C CYS A 42 2.12 -24.62 -10.42
N ALA A 43 2.57 -25.73 -9.83
CA ALA A 43 3.25 -26.78 -10.60
C ALA A 43 2.24 -27.43 -11.54
N VAL A 44 2.62 -27.67 -12.79
CA VAL A 44 1.79 -28.31 -13.81
C VAL A 44 2.57 -29.41 -14.50
N ALA A 45 1.90 -30.52 -14.81
CA ALA A 45 2.46 -31.57 -15.63
C ALA A 45 1.50 -31.88 -16.76
N SER A 46 2.01 -31.88 -18.00
CA SER A 46 1.21 -32.22 -19.17
C SER A 46 0.78 -33.68 -19.15
N GLY A 47 -0.44 -33.90 -19.62
CA GLY A 47 -0.97 -35.23 -19.84
C GLY A 47 -0.34 -35.92 -21.06
N SER A 48 -0.88 -37.09 -21.40
CA SER A 48 -0.41 -37.88 -22.54
C SER A 48 -1.57 -38.36 -23.38
N ASN A 49 -1.32 -38.50 -24.69
CA ASN A 49 -2.34 -38.88 -25.67
C ASN A 49 -3.56 -37.93 -25.69
N LEU A 50 -3.27 -36.62 -25.66
CA LEU A 50 -4.22 -35.52 -25.75
C LEU A 50 -4.01 -34.79 -27.08
N TYR A 51 -5.08 -34.25 -27.69
CA TYR A 51 -4.93 -33.37 -28.85
C TYR A 51 -5.05 -31.89 -28.49
N ASP A 52 -5.62 -31.57 -27.32
CA ASP A 52 -5.67 -30.22 -26.78
C ASP A 52 -5.48 -30.29 -25.26
N GLU A 53 -4.63 -29.41 -24.73
CA GLU A 53 -4.40 -29.23 -23.30
C GLU A 53 -4.03 -27.77 -23.05
N LYS A 54 -4.70 -27.14 -22.09
CA LYS A 54 -4.44 -25.77 -21.67
C LYS A 54 -4.38 -25.66 -20.16
N PHE A 55 -3.43 -24.85 -19.70
CA PHE A 55 -3.36 -24.37 -18.32
C PHE A 55 -3.71 -22.89 -18.30
N TYR A 56 -4.57 -22.49 -17.37
CA TYR A 56 -5.05 -21.11 -17.30
C TYR A 56 -5.48 -20.75 -15.88
N TRP A 57 -5.60 -19.46 -15.62
CA TRP A 57 -5.95 -18.91 -14.31
C TRP A 57 -7.31 -18.23 -14.34
N GLU A 58 -8.05 -18.34 -13.25
CA GLU A 58 -9.30 -17.61 -12.99
C GLU A 58 -9.25 -16.90 -11.64
N LYS A 59 -9.96 -15.78 -11.53
CA LYS A 59 -10.26 -15.09 -10.27
C LYS A 59 -11.72 -15.36 -9.91
N GLY A 60 -11.98 -15.94 -8.75
CA GLY A 60 -13.33 -16.21 -8.25
C GLY A 60 -13.91 -15.00 -7.51
N GLY A 61 -15.10 -14.54 -7.92
CA GLY A 61 -15.85 -13.44 -7.32
C GLY A 61 -16.12 -12.30 -8.30
N THR A 62 -17.39 -11.97 -8.51
CA THR A 62 -17.89 -10.92 -9.41
C THR A 62 -17.38 -9.52 -9.01
N GLU A 63 -16.35 -9.05 -9.71
CA GLU A 63 -16.42 -7.96 -10.68
C GLU A 63 -15.10 -7.95 -11.45
N ASP A 64 -15.23 -7.75 -12.76
CA ASP A 64 -14.21 -7.78 -13.78
C ASP A 64 -13.06 -6.81 -13.46
N LEU A 65 -12.04 -7.27 -12.73
CA LEU A 65 -10.71 -6.68 -12.76
C LEU A 65 -9.90 -7.38 -13.85
N SER A 66 -10.34 -7.19 -15.10
CA SER A 66 -9.45 -7.14 -16.26
C SER A 66 -8.49 -5.95 -16.08
N SER A 67 -7.60 -6.10 -15.10
CA SER A 67 -6.39 -5.31 -14.99
C SER A 67 -5.65 -5.51 -16.31
N LEU A 68 -5.58 -4.43 -17.12
CA LEU A 68 -5.04 -4.41 -18.49
C LEU A 68 -3.59 -4.91 -18.63
N ARG A 69 -2.95 -5.36 -17.54
CA ARG A 69 -1.54 -5.76 -17.51
C ARG A 69 -1.26 -7.05 -16.74
N ASP A 70 -2.28 -7.80 -16.36
CA ASP A 70 -2.09 -9.15 -15.84
C ASP A 70 -1.35 -10.02 -16.87
N GLN A 71 -0.36 -10.80 -16.42
CA GLN A 71 0.45 -11.64 -17.30
C GLN A 71 0.46 -13.07 -16.78
N TYR A 72 0.32 -14.04 -17.67
CA TYR A 72 0.49 -15.44 -17.32
C TYR A 72 1.40 -16.13 -18.33
N GLU A 73 2.19 -17.07 -17.83
CA GLU A 73 3.11 -17.88 -18.63
C GLU A 73 3.06 -19.32 -18.09
N THR A 74 3.19 -20.31 -18.96
CA THR A 74 3.43 -21.69 -18.55
C THR A 74 4.71 -22.18 -19.20
N LYS A 75 5.70 -22.51 -18.37
CA LYS A 75 7.04 -22.89 -18.81
C LYS A 75 7.69 -23.83 -17.79
N ASP A 76 8.44 -24.81 -18.27
CA ASP A 76 9.24 -25.73 -17.44
C ASP A 76 8.44 -26.41 -16.30
N GLY A 77 7.18 -26.79 -16.59
CA GLY A 77 6.30 -27.44 -15.61
C GLY A 77 5.73 -26.50 -14.53
N ILE A 78 5.80 -25.19 -14.74
CA ILE A 78 5.24 -24.18 -13.84
C ILE A 78 4.31 -23.27 -14.63
N SER A 79 3.09 -23.08 -14.14
CA SER A 79 2.23 -21.99 -14.59
C SER A 79 2.34 -20.84 -13.60
N SER A 80 2.67 -19.65 -14.11
CA SER A 80 2.83 -18.43 -13.33
C SER A 80 1.77 -17.40 -13.72
N TYR A 81 1.26 -16.68 -12.74
CA TYR A 81 0.30 -15.60 -12.92
C TYR A 81 0.73 -14.36 -12.13
N TYR A 82 1.21 -13.36 -12.87
CA TYR A 82 1.53 -12.04 -12.34
C TYR A 82 0.25 -11.21 -12.28
N MET A 83 -0.13 -10.83 -11.06
CA MET A 83 -1.31 -10.05 -10.75
C MET A 83 -0.93 -8.71 -10.15
N GLN A 84 -1.79 -7.73 -10.38
CA GLN A 84 -1.66 -6.39 -9.85
C GLN A 84 -3.05 -5.78 -9.65
N GLY A 85 -3.10 -4.67 -8.92
CA GLY A 85 -4.32 -3.86 -8.89
C GLY A 85 -5.46 -4.41 -8.01
N MET A 86 -5.19 -5.38 -7.12
CA MET A 86 -6.23 -6.01 -6.30
C MET A 86 -6.66 -5.11 -5.13
N LYS A 87 -7.98 -4.99 -4.91
CA LYS A 87 -8.56 -4.26 -3.77
C LYS A 87 -8.40 -5.04 -2.46
N ALA A 88 -8.46 -4.37 -1.32
CA ALA A 88 -8.49 -5.04 -0.02
C ALA A 88 -9.66 -6.02 0.09
N GLY A 89 -9.44 -7.14 0.79
CA GLY A 89 -10.44 -8.19 1.01
C GLY A 89 -9.92 -9.58 0.66
N LYS A 90 -10.82 -10.56 0.73
CA LYS A 90 -10.52 -11.95 0.39
C LYS A 90 -10.86 -12.21 -1.06
N HIS A 91 -9.89 -12.75 -1.80
CA HIS A 91 -10.01 -13.08 -3.20
C HIS A 91 -9.70 -14.55 -3.42
N THR A 92 -10.36 -15.15 -4.41
CA THR A 92 -10.12 -16.56 -4.74
C THR A 92 -9.33 -16.63 -6.03
N LEU A 93 -8.19 -17.30 -6.01
CA LEU A 93 -7.40 -17.62 -7.21
C LEU A 93 -7.60 -19.09 -7.56
N VAL A 94 -7.76 -19.38 -8.84
CA VAL A 94 -7.91 -20.74 -9.34
C VAL A 94 -6.92 -20.98 -10.47
N CYS A 95 -6.07 -21.99 -10.31
CA CYS A 95 -5.23 -22.52 -11.39
C CYS A 95 -5.94 -23.76 -11.95
N LYS A 96 -6.17 -23.76 -13.27
CA LYS A 96 -6.96 -24.78 -13.97
C LYS A 96 -6.18 -25.43 -15.10
N MET A 97 -6.49 -26.70 -15.32
CA MET A 97 -6.18 -27.44 -16.53
C MET A 97 -7.49 -27.87 -17.18
N ALA A 98 -7.57 -27.70 -18.50
CA ALA A 98 -8.60 -28.32 -19.32
C ALA A 98 -7.94 -29.02 -20.50
N ALA A 99 -8.37 -30.24 -20.81
CA ALA A 99 -7.83 -31.03 -21.90
C ALA A 99 -8.90 -31.86 -22.60
N VAL A 100 -8.62 -32.25 -23.84
CA VAL A 100 -9.40 -33.22 -24.58
C VAL A 100 -8.51 -34.36 -25.08
N GLY A 101 -8.90 -35.58 -24.72
CA GLY A 101 -8.21 -36.80 -25.11
C GLY A 101 -8.48 -37.17 -26.56
N ASN A 102 -7.54 -37.92 -27.16
CA ASN A 102 -7.75 -38.57 -28.45
C ASN A 102 -8.88 -39.61 -28.42
N ASP A 103 -9.28 -40.04 -27.23
CA ASP A 103 -10.48 -40.84 -26.96
C ASP A 103 -11.79 -40.03 -26.93
N GLY A 104 -11.72 -38.71 -27.14
CA GLY A 104 -12.86 -37.79 -27.11
C GLY A 104 -13.32 -37.39 -25.71
N GLN A 105 -12.66 -37.87 -24.65
CA GLN A 105 -13.01 -37.51 -23.28
C GLN A 105 -12.49 -36.11 -22.91
N GLN A 106 -13.25 -35.39 -22.09
CA GLN A 106 -12.85 -34.10 -21.54
C GLN A 106 -12.31 -34.30 -20.13
N TYR A 107 -11.20 -33.61 -19.84
CA TYR A 107 -10.52 -33.67 -18.55
C TYR A 107 -10.37 -32.27 -17.98
N THR A 108 -10.59 -32.13 -16.68
CA THR A 108 -10.32 -30.90 -15.95
C THR A 108 -9.62 -31.20 -14.63
N ALA A 109 -8.75 -30.30 -14.20
CA ALA A 109 -8.18 -30.29 -12.86
C ALA A 109 -8.09 -28.84 -12.39
N GLU A 110 -8.35 -28.60 -11.10
CA GLU A 110 -8.27 -27.26 -10.54
C GLU A 110 -7.71 -27.27 -9.13
N LYS A 111 -7.04 -26.16 -8.81
CA LYS A 111 -6.55 -25.84 -7.47
C LYS A 111 -6.93 -24.42 -7.15
N THR A 112 -7.33 -24.22 -5.90
CA THR A 112 -7.88 -22.95 -5.43
C THR A 112 -7.11 -22.46 -4.22
N LEU A 113 -6.85 -21.16 -4.16
CA LEU A 113 -6.25 -20.48 -3.02
C LEU A 113 -7.05 -19.23 -2.69
N THR A 114 -7.40 -19.05 -1.41
CA THR A 114 -7.92 -17.77 -0.92
C THR A 114 -6.74 -16.88 -0.52
N VAL A 115 -6.66 -15.73 -1.16
CA VAL A 115 -5.66 -14.68 -0.88
C VAL A 115 -6.32 -13.56 -0.11
N GLU A 116 -5.70 -13.13 0.98
CA GLU A 116 -6.13 -11.95 1.74
C GLU A 116 -5.28 -10.75 1.34
N ILE A 117 -5.92 -9.76 0.75
CA ILE A 117 -5.32 -8.48 0.39
C ILE A 117 -5.62 -7.50 1.52
N VAL A 118 -4.59 -6.99 2.18
CA VAL A 118 -4.75 -6.04 3.29
C VAL A 118 -4.87 -4.61 2.77
N PRO A 119 -5.67 -3.72 3.39
CA PRO A 119 -5.68 -2.30 3.04
C PRO A 119 -4.27 -1.72 3.01
N THR A 120 -3.83 -1.23 1.85
CA THR A 120 -2.55 -0.51 1.76
C THR A 120 -2.67 0.87 2.37
N ASP A 121 -1.84 1.09 3.36
CA ASP A 121 -1.48 2.37 3.87
C ASP A 121 0.04 2.46 3.79
N ILE A 122 0.58 3.44 3.08
CA ILE A 122 2.04 3.58 2.97
C ILE A 122 2.69 3.88 4.33
N ARG A 123 1.91 4.30 5.35
CA ARG A 123 2.32 4.33 6.76
C ARG A 123 2.53 2.95 7.38
N ASN A 124 2.07 1.87 6.75
CA ASN A 124 2.07 0.52 7.29
C ASN A 124 2.68 -0.55 6.35
N ASN A 125 2.74 -0.31 5.03
CA ASN A 125 2.96 -1.37 4.04
C ASN A 125 4.35 -1.49 3.40
N PHE A 126 5.39 -0.88 3.98
CA PHE A 126 6.74 -0.90 3.38
C PHE A 126 7.89 -0.98 4.40
N TRP A 127 7.58 -1.05 5.70
CA TRP A 127 8.61 -0.97 6.74
C TRP A 127 9.63 -2.10 6.65
N GLY A 128 10.92 -1.76 6.55
CA GLY A 128 12.00 -2.73 6.40
C GLY A 128 12.05 -3.43 5.04
N GLU A 129 11.29 -2.96 4.04
CA GLU A 129 11.49 -3.38 2.65
C GLU A 129 12.82 -2.84 2.10
N THR A 130 13.38 -3.53 1.11
CA THR A 130 14.53 -3.01 0.37
C THR A 130 14.07 -2.01 -0.68
N GLN A 131 14.99 -1.19 -1.18
CA GLN A 131 14.72 -0.28 -2.29
C GLN A 131 14.15 -1.00 -3.52
N GLU A 132 14.60 -2.21 -3.84
CA GLU A 132 14.08 -3.00 -4.96
C GLU A 132 12.62 -3.40 -4.77
N GLU A 133 12.26 -3.83 -3.56
CA GLU A 133 10.88 -4.25 -3.26
C GLU A 133 9.96 -3.04 -3.21
N THR A 134 10.40 -1.91 -2.65
CA THR A 134 9.65 -0.66 -2.73
C THR A 134 9.47 -0.22 -4.17
N ARG A 135 10.52 -0.24 -5.01
CA ARG A 135 10.41 0.11 -6.44
C ARG A 135 9.41 -0.78 -7.16
N ARG A 136 9.42 -2.09 -6.87
CA ARG A 136 8.42 -3.04 -7.39
C ARG A 136 7.01 -2.64 -6.96
N ASN A 137 6.81 -2.32 -5.69
CA ASN A 137 5.52 -1.92 -5.14
C ASN A 137 5.04 -0.54 -5.65
N LEU A 138 5.96 0.36 -6.02
CA LEU A 138 5.68 1.70 -6.58
C LEU A 138 5.70 1.75 -8.11
N THR A 139 5.86 0.62 -8.81
CA THR A 139 6.10 0.58 -10.27
C THR A 139 5.03 1.30 -11.12
N TYR A 140 3.83 1.52 -10.59
CA TYR A 140 2.73 2.18 -11.31
C TYR A 140 2.39 3.59 -10.82
N TYR A 141 3.18 4.13 -9.90
CA TYR A 141 3.03 5.51 -9.43
C TYR A 141 3.61 6.45 -10.48
N THR A 142 2.75 7.21 -11.16
CA THR A 142 3.14 8.02 -12.33
C THR A 142 4.05 9.20 -12.01
N THR A 143 4.01 9.69 -10.77
CA THR A 143 4.80 10.78 -10.23
C THR A 143 6.04 10.29 -9.48
N MET A 144 6.26 8.97 -9.42
CA MET A 144 7.39 8.41 -8.71
C MET A 144 8.71 8.81 -9.34
N GLN A 145 9.59 9.35 -8.50
CA GLN A 145 10.97 9.70 -8.81
C GLN A 145 11.89 8.99 -7.83
N GLN A 146 12.99 8.46 -8.36
CA GLN A 146 14.07 7.93 -7.53
C GLN A 146 15.08 9.04 -7.29
N GLU A 147 15.40 9.29 -6.02
CA GLU A 147 16.34 10.31 -5.59
C GLU A 147 17.79 9.80 -5.67
N ALA A 148 18.74 10.73 -5.65
CA ALA A 148 20.17 10.41 -5.79
C ALA A 148 20.72 9.55 -4.64
N ASP A 149 20.10 9.61 -3.47
CA ASP A 149 20.42 8.80 -2.29
C ASP A 149 19.71 7.43 -2.29
N GLY A 150 18.96 7.11 -3.34
CA GLY A 150 18.18 5.87 -3.46
C GLY A 150 16.81 5.94 -2.76
N GLY A 151 16.44 7.09 -2.20
CA GLY A 151 15.08 7.36 -1.75
C GLY A 151 14.07 7.41 -2.91
N PHE A 152 12.78 7.43 -2.57
CA PHE A 152 11.72 7.61 -3.56
C PHE A 152 10.77 8.73 -3.14
N THR A 153 10.43 9.60 -4.08
CA THR A 153 9.39 10.61 -3.91
C THR A 153 8.24 10.40 -4.88
N PHE A 154 7.01 10.65 -4.45
CA PHE A 154 5.81 10.59 -5.30
C PHE A 154 4.66 11.36 -4.66
N GLU A 155 3.65 11.69 -5.45
CA GLU A 155 2.40 12.26 -4.93
C GLU A 155 1.46 11.14 -4.47
N GLU A 156 0.95 11.25 -3.24
CA GLU A 156 0.08 10.23 -2.62
C GLU A 156 -1.19 9.94 -3.43
N LYS A 157 -1.62 10.87 -4.30
CA LYS A 157 -2.73 10.64 -5.24
C LYS A 157 -2.53 9.40 -6.12
N ASP A 158 -1.28 9.02 -6.39
CA ASP A 158 -0.94 7.89 -7.24
C ASP A 158 -1.11 6.55 -6.51
N ALA A 159 -1.14 6.57 -5.17
CA ALA A 159 -1.47 5.41 -4.35
C ALA A 159 -2.96 5.02 -4.44
N TYR A 160 -3.79 5.97 -4.85
CA TYR A 160 -5.23 5.91 -4.70
C TYR A 160 -5.90 5.99 -6.06
N GLY A 161 -6.50 4.86 -6.48
CA GLY A 161 -7.65 4.92 -7.38
C GLY A 161 -8.86 5.58 -6.68
N ASP A 162 -10.06 5.05 -6.84
CA ASP A 162 -11.30 5.63 -6.26
C ASP A 162 -11.40 5.60 -4.71
N LEU A 163 -10.30 5.31 -3.99
CA LEU A 163 -10.26 5.32 -2.53
C LEU A 163 -10.19 6.75 -1.99
N ASN A 164 -11.25 7.13 -1.30
CA ASN A 164 -11.44 8.48 -0.80
C ASN A 164 -10.96 8.60 0.66
N TYR A 165 -9.72 9.08 0.88
CA TYR A 165 -9.20 9.44 2.21
C TYR A 165 -9.82 10.71 2.76
N SER A 166 -10.87 11.25 2.13
CA SER A 166 -11.60 12.40 2.68
C SER A 166 -12.20 12.14 4.06
N THR A 167 -12.31 10.90 4.54
CA THR A 167 -12.67 10.68 5.95
C THR A 167 -11.57 11.16 6.91
N GLU A 168 -10.29 11.14 6.52
CA GLU A 168 -9.22 11.86 7.25
C GLU A 168 -9.34 13.39 7.12
N LEU A 169 -10.07 13.86 6.09
CA LEU A 169 -10.31 15.28 5.78
C LEU A 169 -11.68 15.78 6.30
N GLN A 170 -12.60 14.89 6.69
CA GLN A 170 -14.00 15.19 7.01
C GLN A 170 -14.15 15.74 8.43
N ASP A 171 -13.17 15.53 9.31
CA ASP A 171 -13.12 16.13 10.67
C ASP A 171 -12.55 17.56 10.67
N GLY A 172 -12.91 18.37 9.66
CA GLY A 172 -12.63 19.81 9.61
C GLY A 172 -11.20 20.21 9.22
N ILE A 173 -10.38 19.26 8.78
CA ILE A 173 -9.02 19.51 8.31
C ILE A 173 -9.02 19.43 6.78
N SER A 174 -9.13 20.58 6.11
CA SER A 174 -8.80 20.67 4.68
C SER A 174 -7.28 20.55 4.55
N VAL A 175 -6.76 19.33 4.65
CA VAL A 175 -5.42 19.02 4.14
C VAL A 175 -5.55 19.00 2.62
N SER A 176 -4.57 19.56 1.91
CA SER A 176 -4.52 19.43 0.47
C SER A 176 -4.76 17.96 0.06
N PRO A 177 -5.58 17.68 -0.96
CA PRO A 177 -5.80 16.30 -1.44
C PRO A 177 -4.53 15.62 -1.97
N TRP A 178 -3.41 16.34 -1.98
CA TRP A 178 -2.14 15.98 -2.57
C TRP A 178 -1.09 16.10 -1.45
N ARG A 179 -0.48 14.98 -1.07
CA ARG A 179 0.70 14.96 -0.20
C ARG A 179 1.88 14.51 -1.04
N LEU A 180 3.01 15.20 -0.92
CA LEU A 180 4.27 14.65 -1.40
C LEU A 180 4.74 13.64 -0.35
N VAL A 181 5.02 12.42 -0.78
CA VAL A 181 5.58 11.37 0.07
C VAL A 181 7.04 11.18 -0.30
N SER A 182 7.91 11.06 0.70
CA SER A 182 9.29 10.65 0.54
C SER A 182 9.55 9.41 1.39
N LEU A 183 10.21 8.42 0.80
CA LEU A 183 10.62 7.17 1.42
C LEU A 183 12.14 7.18 1.60
N GLU A 184 12.60 7.13 2.84
CA GLU A 184 14.01 7.22 3.21
C GLU A 184 14.48 5.91 3.86
N TYR A 185 15.68 5.48 3.47
CA TYR A 185 16.26 4.18 3.83
C TYR A 185 17.44 4.34 4.78
N ASP A 186 17.65 3.35 5.64
CA ASP A 186 18.85 3.26 6.47
C ASP A 186 20.10 2.85 5.67
N GLU A 187 21.25 2.82 6.34
CA GLU A 187 22.53 2.39 5.74
C GLU A 187 22.51 0.94 5.23
N ALA A 188 21.59 0.10 5.73
CA ALA A 188 21.40 -1.27 5.27
C ALA A 188 20.44 -1.38 4.06
N GLY A 189 19.96 -0.24 3.55
CA GLY A 189 19.04 -0.16 2.41
C GLY A 189 17.61 -0.56 2.76
N LYS A 190 17.23 -0.45 4.03
CA LYS A 190 15.91 -0.83 4.56
C LYS A 190 15.08 0.42 4.85
N LEU A 191 13.79 0.41 4.48
CA LEU A 191 12.93 1.57 4.71
C LEU A 191 12.85 1.87 6.21
N GLU A 192 13.31 3.07 6.58
CA GLU A 192 13.42 3.52 7.97
C GLU A 192 12.43 4.65 8.26
N ARG A 193 12.19 5.53 7.28
CA ARG A 193 11.38 6.74 7.47
C ARG A 193 10.45 6.99 6.29
N VAL A 194 9.23 7.43 6.60
CA VAL A 194 8.23 7.90 5.63
C VAL A 194 7.90 9.34 5.97
N VAL A 195 8.14 10.25 5.01
CA VAL A 195 7.92 11.68 5.18
C VAL A 195 6.75 12.12 4.30
N TYR A 196 5.74 12.70 4.93
CA TYR A 196 4.67 13.41 4.23
C TYR A 196 4.91 14.89 4.30
N ILE A 197 4.76 15.56 3.16
CA ILE A 197 4.74 17.00 3.04
C ILE A 197 3.35 17.40 2.56
N CYS A 198 2.61 18.04 3.47
CA CYS A 198 1.31 18.63 3.21
C CYS A 198 1.51 20.12 2.96
N ILE A 199 1.41 20.52 1.69
CA ILE A 199 1.33 21.93 1.29
C ILE A 199 -0.14 22.26 1.15
N PRO A 200 -0.71 23.09 2.02
CA PRO A 200 -2.14 23.38 1.95
C PRO A 200 -2.48 24.24 0.73
N SER A 201 -3.68 24.06 0.18
CA SER A 201 -4.18 24.86 -0.94
C SER A 201 -4.75 26.21 -0.49
N GLU A 202 -5.25 26.29 0.75
CA GLU A 202 -5.75 27.51 1.39
C GLU A 202 -5.54 27.38 2.92
N VAL A 203 -4.69 28.20 3.54
CA VAL A 203 -4.64 28.31 5.01
C VAL A 203 -4.99 29.70 5.46
N ARG A 204 -5.89 29.73 6.43
CA ARG A 204 -6.11 30.90 7.27
C ARG A 204 -5.16 30.74 8.45
N ALA A 205 -4.22 31.68 8.60
CA ALA A 205 -3.16 31.59 9.61
C ALA A 205 -3.73 31.35 11.01
N ASP A 206 -4.90 31.92 11.31
CA ASP A 206 -5.63 31.89 12.59
C ASP A 206 -6.19 30.52 13.03
N ALA A 207 -5.73 29.42 12.42
CA ALA A 207 -6.20 28.08 12.76
C ALA A 207 -5.09 27.01 12.77
N ILE A 208 -3.81 27.41 12.79
CA ILE A 208 -2.69 26.46 12.73
C ILE A 208 -2.66 25.58 13.98
N VAL A 209 -2.67 26.19 15.17
CA VAL A 209 -2.59 25.50 16.46
C VAL A 209 -3.83 24.63 16.71
N SER A 210 -5.02 25.15 16.40
CA SER A 210 -6.28 24.42 16.58
C SER A 210 -6.35 23.17 15.68
N ARG A 211 -5.88 23.25 14.43
CA ARG A 211 -5.78 22.10 13.51
C ARG A 211 -4.79 21.06 14.00
N LEU A 212 -3.64 21.48 14.53
CA LEU A 212 -2.66 20.55 15.12
C LEU A 212 -3.26 19.84 16.35
N GLY A 213 -4.05 20.54 17.15
CA GLY A 213 -4.85 19.99 18.25
C GLY A 213 -5.85 18.92 17.79
N LEU A 214 -6.63 19.20 16.74
CA LEU A 214 -7.55 18.23 16.15
C LEU A 214 -6.80 17.00 15.61
N ARG A 215 -5.67 17.20 14.93
CA ARG A 215 -4.85 16.10 14.43
C ARG A 215 -4.35 15.20 15.56
N LYS A 216 -3.91 15.77 16.68
CA LYS A 216 -3.55 15.00 17.88
C LYS A 216 -4.71 14.12 18.34
N GLN A 217 -5.93 14.66 18.43
CA GLN A 217 -7.12 13.90 18.85
C GLN A 217 -7.43 12.73 17.91
N LEU A 218 -7.25 12.91 16.59
CA LEU A 218 -7.41 11.83 15.61
C LEU A 218 -6.37 10.73 15.80
N LEU A 219 -5.10 11.11 15.98
CA LEU A 219 -4.01 10.15 16.22
C LEU A 219 -4.25 9.32 17.48
N GLU A 220 -4.75 9.96 18.54
CA GLU A 220 -5.09 9.30 19.79
C GLU A 220 -6.30 8.37 19.65
N ARG A 221 -7.36 8.83 18.96
CA ARG A 221 -8.63 8.09 18.88
C ARG A 221 -8.61 6.94 17.89
N TYR A 222 -7.94 7.10 16.75
CA TYR A 222 -8.08 6.18 15.61
C TYR A 222 -6.77 5.48 15.21
N GLU A 223 -5.61 6.03 15.57
CA GLU A 223 -4.30 5.54 15.11
C GLU A 223 -3.46 4.92 16.25
N GLY A 224 -4.05 4.82 17.46
CA GLY A 224 -3.44 4.13 18.60
C GLY A 224 -2.20 4.80 19.19
N PHE A 225 -1.97 6.09 18.91
CA PHE A 225 -0.91 6.87 19.56
C PHE A 225 -1.30 7.22 20.99
N THR A 226 -0.41 6.95 21.94
CA THR A 226 -0.71 7.08 23.39
C THR A 226 0.21 8.04 24.12
N SER A 227 1.34 8.42 23.53
CA SER A 227 2.29 9.37 24.11
C SER A 227 2.43 10.57 23.19
N PHE A 228 2.38 11.78 23.74
CA PHE A 228 2.46 13.03 22.99
C PHE A 228 3.36 14.03 23.70
N ALA A 229 4.22 14.69 22.93
CA ALA A 229 5.05 15.80 23.38
C ALA A 229 4.94 16.96 22.38
N CYS A 230 4.72 18.17 22.90
CA CYS A 230 4.64 19.40 22.12
C CYS A 230 5.92 20.21 22.36
N ASP A 231 6.56 20.67 21.30
CA ASP A 231 7.75 21.53 21.39
C ASP A 231 7.70 22.64 20.33
N CYS A 232 8.55 23.65 20.47
CA CYS A 232 8.67 24.70 19.48
C CYS A 232 10.12 25.12 19.28
N ILE A 233 10.43 25.48 18.04
CA ILE A 233 11.73 26.02 17.66
C ILE A 233 11.55 27.49 17.30
N VAL A 234 12.22 28.38 18.03
CA VAL A 234 12.25 29.82 17.73
C VAL A 234 13.39 30.07 16.76
N GLY A 235 13.15 30.89 15.72
CA GLY A 235 14.17 31.21 14.73
C GLY A 235 15.39 31.92 15.34
N ASP A 236 16.57 31.70 14.75
CA ASP A 236 17.80 32.32 15.23
C ASP A 236 17.70 33.86 15.22
N GLY A 237 18.00 34.47 16.37
CA GLY A 237 17.93 35.93 16.55
C GLY A 237 16.50 36.50 16.64
N VAL A 238 15.47 35.66 16.65
CA VAL A 238 14.07 36.08 16.84
C VAL A 238 13.81 36.36 18.32
N VAL A 239 13.24 37.53 18.60
CA VAL A 239 12.68 37.87 19.91
C VAL A 239 11.16 37.76 19.80
N LEU A 240 10.55 36.95 20.66
CA LEU A 240 9.10 36.83 20.75
C LEU A 240 8.52 37.98 21.59
N THR A 241 7.29 38.38 21.28
CA THR A 241 6.53 39.25 22.17
C THR A 241 6.12 38.48 23.43
N ASP A 242 5.77 39.19 24.52
CA ASP A 242 5.30 38.55 25.75
C ASP A 242 4.07 37.64 25.50
N GLU A 243 3.19 38.06 24.59
CA GLU A 243 2.01 37.29 24.19
C GLU A 243 2.41 36.03 23.42
N GLU A 244 3.32 36.13 22.45
CA GLU A 244 3.84 34.97 21.70
C GLU A 244 4.56 33.98 22.62
N GLN A 245 5.37 34.48 23.56
CA GLN A 245 6.09 33.65 24.53
C GLN A 245 5.11 32.92 25.46
N ALA A 246 4.09 33.61 25.99
CA ALA A 246 3.07 32.98 26.82
C ALA A 246 2.32 31.86 26.08
N MET A 247 2.06 32.05 24.78
CA MET A 247 1.39 31.04 23.95
C MET A 247 2.32 29.86 23.61
N VAL A 248 3.61 30.13 23.37
CA VAL A 248 4.65 29.10 23.23
C VAL A 248 4.73 28.22 24.48
N ASP A 249 4.73 28.83 25.66
CA ASP A 249 4.84 28.09 26.93
C ASP A 249 3.59 27.24 27.18
N GLN A 250 2.40 27.75 26.83
CA GLN A 250 1.15 26.97 26.88
C GLN A 250 1.19 25.78 25.91
N PHE A 251 1.67 25.99 24.69
CA PHE A 251 1.81 24.94 23.68
C PHE A 251 2.75 23.82 24.18
N LYS A 252 3.92 24.18 24.71
CA LYS A 252 4.88 23.24 25.32
C LYS A 252 4.30 22.49 26.51
N GLY A 253 3.41 23.12 27.27
CA GLY A 253 2.63 22.50 28.34
C GLY A 253 1.59 21.47 27.84
N GLY A 254 1.44 21.28 26.53
CA GLY A 254 0.49 20.35 25.92
C GLY A 254 -0.92 20.91 25.76
N SER A 255 -1.11 22.21 26.00
CA SER A 255 -2.38 22.89 25.79
C SER A 255 -2.58 23.20 24.30
N LEU A 256 -3.38 22.37 23.63
CA LEU A 256 -3.79 22.52 22.23
C LEU A 256 -5.27 22.90 22.16
N THR A 257 -5.70 23.89 22.96
CA THR A 257 -7.10 24.33 22.94
C THR A 257 -7.42 25.06 21.64
N THR A 258 -8.63 24.88 21.12
CA THR A 258 -9.09 25.49 19.85
C THR A 258 -9.15 27.01 19.89
N ASP A 259 -9.06 27.61 21.08
CA ASP A 259 -9.27 29.03 21.33
C ASP A 259 -7.96 29.80 21.56
N SER A 260 -6.82 29.09 21.59
CA SER A 260 -5.49 29.64 21.86
C SER A 260 -4.69 29.69 20.55
N GLY A 261 -4.97 30.67 19.68
CA GLY A 261 -4.47 30.63 18.30
C GLY A 261 -3.69 31.85 17.83
N THR A 262 -4.32 33.02 17.78
CA THR A 262 -3.92 34.08 16.83
C THR A 262 -2.46 34.55 16.91
N ALA A 263 -1.89 34.74 18.11
CA ALA A 263 -0.50 35.21 18.24
C ALA A 263 0.52 34.14 17.83
N LEU A 264 0.33 32.89 18.29
CA LEU A 264 1.22 31.78 17.96
C LEU A 264 1.07 31.35 16.50
N ASP A 265 -0.17 31.27 16.03
CA ASP A 265 -0.54 31.07 14.62
C ASP A 265 0.18 32.06 13.70
N LYS A 266 0.13 33.35 14.04
CA LYS A 266 0.82 34.40 13.30
C LYS A 266 2.34 34.23 13.36
N ALA A 267 2.90 33.96 14.53
CA ALA A 267 4.34 33.73 14.67
C ALA A 267 4.83 32.53 13.83
N VAL A 268 4.00 31.49 13.67
CA VAL A 268 4.29 30.35 12.79
C VAL A 268 4.24 30.76 11.33
N ALA A 269 3.17 31.44 10.89
CA ALA A 269 3.01 31.90 9.52
C ALA A 269 4.17 32.83 9.08
N GLU A 270 4.63 33.69 9.99
CA GLU A 270 5.76 34.61 9.80
C GLU A 270 7.14 33.94 9.93
N GLN A 271 7.21 32.60 10.04
CA GLN A 271 8.44 31.83 10.18
C GLN A 271 9.28 32.15 11.42
N ARG A 272 8.69 32.80 12.42
CA ARG A 272 9.34 33.15 13.68
C ARG A 272 9.39 31.96 14.63
N VAL A 273 8.39 31.09 14.55
CA VAL A 273 8.27 29.86 15.34
C VAL A 273 7.97 28.68 14.43
N LYS A 274 8.55 27.52 14.72
CA LYS A 274 8.12 26.22 14.20
C LYS A 274 7.49 25.42 15.32
N LEU A 275 6.35 24.79 15.06
CA LEU A 275 5.69 23.92 16.04
C LEU A 275 6.07 22.47 15.77
N GLU A 276 6.29 21.71 16.82
CA GLU A 276 6.57 20.29 16.76
C GLU A 276 5.61 19.52 17.67
N LEU A 277 5.02 18.46 17.13
CA LEU A 277 4.25 17.47 17.87
C LEU A 277 4.90 16.10 17.63
N THR A 278 5.45 15.51 18.68
CA THR A 278 5.91 14.11 18.65
C THR A 278 4.83 13.23 19.25
N ALA A 279 4.46 12.18 18.54
CA ALA A 279 3.54 11.15 18.98
C ALA A 279 4.22 9.77 18.92
N GLU A 280 3.99 8.92 19.91
CA GLU A 280 4.48 7.54 19.91
C GLU A 280 3.38 6.52 20.24
N ASN A 281 3.49 5.35 19.62
CA ASN A 281 2.80 4.12 20.01
C ASN A 281 3.82 2.99 20.23
N ASN A 282 3.36 1.74 20.30
CA ASN A 282 4.23 0.58 20.53
C ASN A 282 5.10 0.19 19.32
N VAL A 283 4.82 0.72 18.14
CA VAL A 283 5.42 0.31 16.86
C VAL A 283 6.19 1.46 16.19
N SER A 284 5.69 2.69 16.33
CA SER A 284 6.09 3.83 15.52
C SER A 284 6.20 5.11 16.34
N ARG A 285 7.11 5.99 15.90
CA ARG A 285 7.20 7.39 16.30
C ARG A 285 6.84 8.28 15.12
N LEU A 286 5.94 9.23 15.35
CA LEU A 286 5.52 10.26 14.42
C LEU A 286 5.99 11.62 14.91
N ARG A 287 6.70 12.37 14.08
CA ARG A 287 7.01 13.78 14.31
C ARG A 287 6.25 14.64 13.30
N ILE A 288 5.42 15.55 13.78
CA ILE A 288 4.74 16.54 12.96
C ILE A 288 5.41 17.88 13.19
N THR A 289 5.87 18.52 12.13
CA THR A 289 6.46 19.86 12.16
C THR A 289 5.62 20.82 11.33
N VAL A 290 5.24 21.95 11.90
CA VAL A 290 4.48 23.00 11.22
C VAL A 290 5.35 24.25 11.08
N THR A 291 5.52 24.74 9.86
CA THR A 291 6.40 25.87 9.52
C THR A 291 5.71 26.81 8.54
N GLY A 292 5.82 28.14 8.75
CA GLY A 292 5.31 29.14 7.82
C GLY A 292 5.97 29.09 6.44
N MET A 293 5.27 29.53 5.41
CA MET A 293 5.80 29.61 4.04
C MET A 293 6.45 30.96 3.70
N GLY A 294 6.34 31.96 4.59
CA GLY A 294 6.97 33.28 4.41
C GLY A 294 6.24 34.21 3.44
N THR A 295 5.26 33.71 2.69
CA THR A 295 4.37 34.49 1.82
C THR A 295 2.94 34.45 2.35
N GLY A 296 2.59 35.36 3.27
CA GLY A 296 1.21 35.49 3.76
C GLY A 296 0.86 34.59 4.94
N SER A 297 -0.39 34.15 5.03
CA SER A 297 -0.97 33.44 6.17
C SER A 297 -0.81 31.91 6.12
N ASP A 298 0.18 31.43 5.37
CA ASP A 298 0.29 30.01 5.02
C ASP A 298 1.36 29.28 5.84
N ALA A 299 1.06 28.02 6.19
CA ALA A 299 2.00 27.13 6.86
C ALA A 299 1.97 25.72 6.25
N GLN A 300 3.15 25.17 6.00
CA GLN A 300 3.36 23.80 5.59
C GLN A 300 3.38 22.88 6.81
N THR A 301 2.83 21.67 6.65
CA THR A 301 2.95 20.60 7.65
C THR A 301 3.79 19.46 7.08
N GLN A 302 4.84 19.09 7.80
CA GLN A 302 5.66 17.91 7.53
C GLN A 302 5.34 16.85 8.58
N MET A 303 5.14 15.60 8.17
CA MET A 303 4.93 14.46 9.07
C MET A 303 5.97 13.39 8.78
N VAL A 304 6.80 13.06 9.76
CA VAL A 304 7.86 12.05 9.65
C VAL A 304 7.46 10.86 10.51
N PHE A 305 7.16 9.74 9.88
CA PHE A 305 6.99 8.46 10.54
C PHE A 305 8.33 7.74 10.57
N SER A 306 8.66 7.14 11.71
CA SER A 306 9.84 6.34 11.95
C SER A 306 9.47 5.12 12.78
N ARG A 307 10.13 3.99 12.53
CA ARG A 307 9.96 2.79 13.35
C ARG A 307 10.63 2.99 14.71
N LYS A 308 9.99 2.49 15.78
CA LYS A 308 10.56 2.48 17.14
C LYS A 308 11.45 1.27 17.36
#